data_AF-K5WQJ4-F1
#
_entry.id   AF-K5WQJ4-F1
#
_cell.length_a   1.000
_cell.length_b   1.000
_cell.length_c   1.000
_cell.angle_alpha   90.00
_cell.angle_beta   90.00
_cell.angle_gamma   90.00
#
_symmetry.space_group_name_H-M   'P 1'
#
loop_
_entity.id
_entity.type
_entity.pdbx_description
1 polymer ?
#
loop_
_entity_poly.entity_id
_entity_poly.type
_entity_poly.pdbx_seq_one_letter_code
_entity_poly.pdbx_strand_id
1 'polypeptide(L)'
;MPDAAIPGAQLQQGISTLGNLSMAYTLPCNTQFTFGLVVGSQTFVLDQSSLIVTMSNGQCVSGIEAWTDPQQAQYMFGSRFLSTVYL
;
A
#
# COMPACT_ATOMS: atom_id res chain seq x y z
N MET A 1 -2.72 -14.70 16.99
CA MET A 1 -3.01 -14.32 15.60
C MET A 1 -1.97 -13.29 15.23
N PRO A 2 -1.21 -13.43 14.12
CA PRO A 2 -0.25 -12.38 13.77
C PRO A 2 -1.06 -11.11 13.46
N ASP A 3 -0.76 -10.03 14.17
CA ASP A 3 -1.37 -8.73 13.92
C ASP A 3 -1.12 -8.35 12.45
N ALA A 4 -2.19 -8.16 11.67
CA ALA A 4 -2.06 -7.69 10.31
C ALA A 4 -1.40 -6.30 10.35
N ALA A 5 -0.31 -6.11 9.59
CA ALA A 5 0.44 -4.84 9.57
C ALA A 5 -0.42 -3.62 9.19
N ILE A 6 -1.53 -3.86 8.50
CA ILE A 6 -2.55 -2.85 8.18
C ILE A 6 -3.87 -3.30 8.85
N PRO A 7 -4.39 -2.56 9.84
CA PRO A 7 -5.62 -2.91 10.54
C PRO A 7 -6.84 -3.01 9.61
N GLY A 8 -7.59 -4.11 9.73
CA GLY A 8 -8.81 -4.32 8.95
C GLY A 8 -8.58 -4.62 7.46
N ALA A 9 -7.32 -4.83 7.03
CA ALA A 9 -7.01 -5.17 5.65
C ALA A 9 -7.54 -6.57 5.27
N GLN A 10 -8.24 -6.66 4.14
CA GLN A 10 -8.75 -7.91 3.58
C GLN A 10 -8.29 -8.04 2.13
N LEU A 11 -7.79 -9.21 1.75
CA LEU A 11 -7.37 -9.47 0.37
C LEU A 11 -8.56 -9.31 -0.58
N GLN A 12 -8.38 -8.52 -1.63
CA GLN A 12 -9.39 -8.33 -2.67
C GLN A 12 -8.80 -8.65 -4.04
N GLN A 13 -9.43 -9.58 -4.75
CA GLN A 13 -9.02 -9.97 -6.08
C GLN A 13 -9.50 -8.97 -7.14
N GLY A 14 -8.74 -8.85 -8.23
CA GLY A 14 -9.14 -8.09 -9.43
C GLY A 14 -8.97 -6.57 -9.33
N ILE A 15 -8.39 -6.05 -8.24
CA ILE A 15 -8.14 -4.60 -8.06
C ILE A 15 -6.64 -4.24 -7.94
N SER A 16 -5.75 -5.23 -8.11
CA SER A 16 -4.31 -5.01 -8.09
C SER A 16 -3.86 -4.15 -9.28
N THR A 17 -2.92 -3.26 -9.03
CA THR A 17 -2.29 -2.42 -10.05
C THR A 17 -1.32 -3.19 -10.96
N LEU A 18 -0.83 -4.35 -10.53
CA LEU A 18 0.08 -5.22 -11.31
C LEU A 18 -0.57 -6.53 -11.76
N GLY A 19 -1.91 -6.60 -11.76
CA GLY A 19 -2.65 -7.80 -12.16
C GLY A 19 -2.31 -9.01 -11.29
N ASN A 20 -1.81 -10.10 -11.89
CA ASN A 20 -1.51 -11.34 -11.17
C ASN A 20 -0.16 -11.33 -10.43
N LEU A 21 0.62 -10.25 -10.56
CA LEU A 21 1.92 -10.13 -9.90
C LEU A 21 1.81 -9.60 -8.46
N SER A 22 0.68 -8.98 -8.10
CA SER A 22 0.48 -8.45 -6.75
C SER A 22 -0.93 -8.69 -6.22
N MET A 23 -1.05 -8.54 -4.91
CA MET A 23 -2.25 -8.68 -4.11
C MET A 23 -2.59 -7.34 -3.50
N ALA A 24 -3.81 -6.88 -3.74
CA ALA A 24 -4.32 -5.64 -3.18
C ALA A 24 -5.32 -5.93 -2.05
N TYR A 25 -5.44 -4.97 -1.14
CA TYR A 25 -6.22 -5.14 0.09
C TYR A 25 -7.25 -4.05 0.24
N THR A 26 -8.50 -4.41 0.53
CA THR A 26 -9.52 -3.46 0.98
C THR A 26 -9.39 -3.20 2.47
N LEU A 27 -9.80 -2.02 2.91
CA LEU A 27 -9.72 -1.59 4.31
C LEU A 27 -10.81 -0.56 4.63
N PRO A 28 -11.20 -0.40 5.91
CA PRO A 28 -12.04 0.70 6.35
C PRO A 28 -11.42 2.05 5.95
N CYS A 29 -12.19 2.95 5.33
CA CYS A 29 -11.66 4.24 4.85
C CYS A 29 -11.06 5.14 5.94
N ASN A 30 -11.36 4.87 7.22
CA ASN A 30 -10.84 5.59 8.39
C ASN A 30 -9.65 4.88 9.05
N THR A 31 -9.11 3.81 8.46
CA THR A 31 -7.91 3.13 8.98
C THR A 31 -6.74 4.10 9.03
N GLN A 32 -6.06 4.18 10.16
CA GLN A 32 -4.87 5.02 10.33
C GLN A 32 -3.62 4.16 10.29
N PHE A 33 -2.72 4.45 9.34
CA PHE A 33 -1.42 3.80 9.24
C PHE A 33 -0.43 4.70 8.50
N THR A 34 0.85 4.45 8.71
CA THR A 34 1.96 5.17 8.08
C THR A 34 2.94 4.19 7.47
N PHE A 35 3.56 4.58 6.37
CA PHE A 35 4.66 3.85 5.75
C PHE A 35 5.91 4.74 5.76
N GLY A 36 6.98 4.24 6.36
CA GLY A 36 8.27 4.93 6.40
C GLY A 36 9.31 4.20 5.56
N LEU A 37 10.00 4.93 4.68
CA LEU A 37 11.17 4.45 3.96
C LEU A 37 12.38 5.30 4.35
N VAL A 38 13.47 4.64 4.74
CA VAL A 38 14.75 5.31 5.03
C VAL A 38 15.74 4.95 3.92
N VAL A 39 16.27 5.96 3.23
CA VAL A 39 17.31 5.81 2.20
C VAL A 39 18.51 6.67 2.57
N GLY A 40 19.60 6.03 2.97
CA GLY A 40 20.78 6.73 3.52
C GLY A 40 20.42 7.49 4.80
N SER A 41 20.49 8.82 4.76
CA SER A 41 20.11 9.71 5.87
C SER A 41 18.72 10.34 5.71
N GLN A 42 18.02 10.07 4.61
CA GLN A 42 16.70 10.65 4.34
C GLN A 42 15.59 9.70 4.77
N THR A 43 14.56 10.24 5.42
CA THR A 43 13.35 9.51 5.81
C THR A 43 12.16 10.07 5.06
N PHE A 44 11.45 9.19 4.35
CA PHE A 44 10.21 9.49 3.64
C PHE A 44 9.06 8.84 4.36
N VAL A 45 8.06 9.62 4.75
CA VAL A 45 6.88 9.12 5.48
C VAL A 45 5.64 9.41 4.66
N LEU A 46 4.89 8.36 4.35
CA LEU A 46 3.55 8.43 3.80
C LEU A 46 2.53 8.18 4.91
N ASP A 47 1.47 8.97 4.90
CA ASP A 47 0.33 8.79 5.80
C ASP A 47 -0.91 8.28 5.03
N GLN A 48 -2.01 8.13 5.77
CA GLN A 48 -3.29 7.67 5.23
C GLN A 48 -3.78 8.47 4.02
N SER A 49 -3.47 9.77 3.91
CA SER A 49 -3.92 10.61 2.80
C SER A 49 -3.33 10.17 1.46
N SER A 50 -2.14 9.57 1.50
CA SER A 50 -1.44 9.02 0.34
C SER A 50 -1.67 7.51 0.17
N LEU A 51 -1.83 6.80 1.29
CA LEU A 51 -1.90 5.34 1.37
C LEU A 51 -3.31 4.77 1.24
N ILE A 52 -4.37 5.59 1.26
CA ILE A 52 -5.75 5.13 1.08
C ILE A 52 -6.28 5.58 -0.27
N VAL A 53 -6.82 4.65 -1.04
CA VAL A 53 -7.43 4.89 -2.35
C VAL A 53 -8.93 4.68 -2.25
N THR A 54 -9.70 5.75 -2.43
CA THR A 54 -11.15 5.64 -2.55
C THR A 54 -11.52 5.27 -3.98
N MET A 55 -12.16 4.11 -4.14
CA MET A 55 -12.69 3.62 -5.41
C MET A 55 -14.03 4.29 -5.73
N SER A 56 -14.45 4.26 -6.99
CA SER A 56 -15.72 4.84 -7.44
C SER A 56 -16.96 4.24 -6.78
N ASN A 57 -16.86 3.01 -6.26
CA ASN A 57 -17.91 2.33 -5.52
C ASN A 57 -17.93 2.64 -4.00
N GLY A 58 -17.10 3.59 -3.55
CA GLY A 58 -16.99 3.99 -2.14
C GLY A 58 -16.15 3.05 -1.26
N GLN A 59 -15.59 1.97 -1.82
CA GLN A 59 -14.64 1.12 -1.09
C GLN A 59 -13.27 1.78 -1.01
N CYS A 60 -12.54 1.50 0.06
CA CYS A 60 -11.16 1.95 0.22
C CYS A 60 -10.18 0.79 0.05
N VAL A 61 -9.09 1.06 -0.67
CA VAL A 61 -8.04 0.11 -1.00
C VAL A 61 -6.72 0.65 -0.46
N SER A 62 -5.87 -0.25 0.01
CA SER A 62 -4.49 0.05 0.40
C SER A 62 -3.69 0.48 -0.83
N GLY A 63 -2.95 1.58 -0.70
CA GLY A 63 -1.92 2.00 -1.64
C GLY A 63 -0.66 1.12 -1.58
N ILE A 64 -0.60 0.19 -0.63
CA ILE A 64 0.43 -0.85 -0.52
C ILE A 64 -0.18 -2.18 -0.96
N GLU A 65 0.52 -2.84 -1.89
CA GLU A 65 0.21 -4.17 -2.37
C GLU A 65 1.34 -5.13 -1.98
N ALA A 66 1.03 -6.42 -1.87
CA ALA A 66 2.01 -7.47 -1.62
C ALA A 66 2.30 -8.26 -2.90
N TRP A 67 3.52 -8.75 -3.09
CA TRP A 67 3.82 -9.67 -4.17
C TRP A 67 3.06 -10.98 -4.01
N THR A 68 2.56 -11.53 -5.11
CA THR A 68 2.00 -12.89 -5.11
C THR A 68 3.09 -13.96 -4.92
N ASP A 69 4.29 -13.70 -5.41
CA ASP A 69 5.47 -14.54 -5.20
C ASP A 69 6.20 -14.16 -3.90
N PRO A 70 6.24 -15.04 -2.88
CA PRO A 70 6.91 -14.77 -1.61
C PRO A 70 8.44 -14.72 -1.71
N GLN A 71 9.04 -15.13 -2.85
CA GLN A 71 10.48 -15.01 -3.08
C GLN A 71 10.89 -13.63 -3.59
N GLN A 72 9.94 -12.76 -3.95
CA GLN A 72 10.22 -11.41 -4.38
C GLN A 72 10.64 -10.52 -3.20
N ALA A 73 11.95 -10.29 -3.09
CA ALA A 73 12.55 -9.46 -2.05
C ALA A 73 12.62 -7.96 -2.42
N GLN A 74 12.24 -7.59 -3.64
CA GLN A 74 12.35 -6.22 -4.13
C GLN A 74 11.13 -5.39 -3.73
N TYR A 75 11.34 -4.12 -3.38
CA TYR A 75 10.24 -3.15 -3.22
C TYR A 75 10.06 -2.36 -4.51
N MET A 76 8.81 -2.13 -4.91
CA MET A 76 8.47 -1.27 -6.04
C MET A 76 7.73 -0.03 -5.53
N PHE A 77 8.28 1.15 -5.82
CA PHE A 77 7.69 2.43 -5.41
C PHE A 77 6.98 3.07 -6.60
N GLY A 78 5.65 3.03 -6.58
CA GLY A 78 4.81 3.62 -7.61
C GLY A 78 4.62 5.14 -7.47
N SER A 79 3.77 5.69 -8.34
CA SER A 79 3.48 7.13 -8.42
C SER A 79 3.06 7.77 -7.09
N ARG A 80 2.41 7.03 -6.19
CA ARG A 80 2.00 7.51 -4.86
C ARG A 80 3.17 7.89 -3.98
N PHE A 81 4.23 7.10 -4.02
CA PHE A 81 5.45 7.42 -3.30
C PHE A 81 6.19 8.56 -4.01
N LEU A 82 6.33 8.46 -5.35
CA LEU A 82 7.02 9.47 -6.15
C LEU A 82 6.36 10.85 -6.10
N SER A 83 5.06 10.97 -5.85
CA SER A 83 4.40 12.27 -5.68
C SER A 83 4.79 12.99 -4.39
N THR A 84 5.33 12.25 -3.40
CA THR A 84 5.77 12.82 -2.12
C THR A 84 7.26 13.14 -2.08
N VAL A 85 8.01 12.61 -3.04
CA VAL A 85 9.45 12.79 -3.15
C VAL A 85 9.75 13.62 -4.38
N TYR A 86 10.32 14.81 -4.20
CA TYR A 86 10.87 15.57 -5.33
C TYR A 86 12.20 14.92 -5.72
N LEU A 87 12.19 14.16 -6.83
CA LEU A 87 13.38 13.56 -7.43
C LEU A 87 14.07 14.54 -8.39
#